data_AF-A0A482VBP1-F1
#
_entry.id   AF-A0A482VBP1-F1
#
_cell.length_a   1.000
_cell.length_b   1.000
_cell.length_c   1.000
_cell.angle_alpha   90.00
_cell.angle_beta   90.00
_cell.angle_gamma   90.00
#
_symmetry.space_group_name_H-M   'P 1'
#
loop_
_entity.id
_entity.type
_entity.pdbx_description
1 polymer ?
#
loop_
_entity_poly.entity_id
_entity_poly.type
_entity_poly.pdbx_seq_one_letter_code
_entity_poly.pdbx_strand_id
1 'polypeptide(L)'
;MPPKASGKAVKKAGKAQKNISKSDKKKKRRRKESYAIYIYKVLKQVHPDTGISSKAMSIMNSFVNDIFERIAAEASRLAHYNKRSTITSREIQTAVRLLLPGELAKHAVSEGTKAIQTAVRLLLPGELAKHAVSEGTKAVTKYTSSK
;
A
#
# COMPACT_ATOMS: atom_id res chain seq x y z
N MET A 1 -1.38 -32.25 -79.55
CA MET A 1 -1.15 -30.88 -80.07
C MET A 1 -0.45 -30.05 -78.99
N PRO A 2 0.67 -29.36 -79.28
CA PRO A 2 1.31 -28.37 -78.40
C PRO A 2 0.64 -26.98 -78.58
N PRO A 3 0.82 -25.99 -77.68
CA PRO A 3 1.95 -25.04 -77.79
C PRO A 3 2.58 -24.61 -76.44
N LYS A 4 3.92 -24.52 -76.36
CA LYS A 4 4.78 -23.29 -76.38
C LYS A 4 4.43 -22.26 -75.28
N ALA A 5 5.21 -22.15 -74.20
CA ALA A 5 6.52 -21.47 -74.07
C ALA A 5 6.48 -19.96 -74.37
N SER A 6 6.89 -19.11 -73.41
CA SER A 6 8.13 -18.31 -73.51
C SER A 6 8.20 -17.12 -72.53
N GLY A 7 9.36 -16.99 -71.85
CA GLY A 7 9.88 -15.74 -71.29
C GLY A 7 9.61 -15.52 -69.80
N LYS A 8 10.48 -14.89 -69.00
CA LYS A 8 11.73 -14.16 -69.26
C LYS A 8 12.47 -13.97 -67.92
N ALA A 9 13.79 -14.08 -67.99
CA ALA A 9 14.82 -13.17 -67.44
C ALA A 9 14.76 -12.68 -65.97
N VAL A 10 15.86 -13.01 -65.28
CA VAL A 10 16.43 -12.38 -64.08
C VAL A 10 16.69 -10.88 -64.30
N LYS A 11 16.21 -9.99 -63.42
CA LYS A 11 16.87 -8.70 -63.09
C LYS A 11 16.62 -8.27 -61.63
N LYS A 12 17.73 -8.08 -60.92
CA LYS A 12 17.93 -7.53 -59.58
C LYS A 12 17.70 -6.01 -59.60
N ALA A 13 16.91 -5.45 -58.68
CA ALA A 13 16.98 -4.05 -58.28
C ALA A 13 16.27 -3.85 -56.94
N GLY A 14 17.04 -3.49 -55.92
CA GLY A 14 16.53 -3.26 -54.57
C GLY A 14 15.53 -2.10 -54.51
N LYS A 15 14.47 -2.28 -53.72
CA LYS A 15 13.64 -1.18 -53.22
C LYS A 15 13.37 -1.40 -51.74
N ALA A 16 14.01 -0.53 -50.96
CA ALA A 16 13.76 -0.14 -49.57
C ALA A 16 12.75 -1.00 -48.78
N GLN A 17 13.29 -1.79 -47.84
CA GLN A 17 12.54 -2.17 -46.64
C GLN A 17 12.11 -0.87 -45.95
N LYS A 18 10.80 -0.57 -46.02
CA LYS A 18 10.19 0.35 -45.07
C LYS A 18 10.38 -0.27 -43.69
N ASN A 19 11.37 0.24 -42.96
CA ASN A 19 11.44 0.11 -41.51
C ASN A 19 10.17 0.74 -40.94
N ILE A 20 9.12 -0.05 -40.79
CA ILE A 20 8.03 0.25 -39.88
C ILE A 20 8.61 0.03 -38.49
N SER A 21 9.39 1.00 -38.02
CA SER A 21 9.55 1.22 -36.60
C SER A 21 8.18 1.64 -36.07
N LYS A 22 7.33 0.66 -35.75
CA LYS A 22 6.27 0.88 -34.76
C LYS A 22 6.92 0.98 -33.38
N SER A 23 7.73 2.01 -33.21
CA SER A 23 7.92 2.68 -31.93
C SER A 23 6.55 3.22 -31.53
N ASP A 24 5.90 2.50 -30.62
CA ASP A 24 5.02 3.02 -29.56
C ASP A 24 4.12 1.89 -29.05
N LYS A 25 4.73 0.78 -28.63
CA LYS A 25 4.15 0.06 -27.49
C LYS A 25 4.26 1.02 -26.31
N LYS A 26 3.20 1.83 -26.10
CA LYS A 26 2.94 2.65 -24.91
C LYS A 26 3.70 2.05 -23.74
N LYS A 27 4.82 2.69 -23.39
CA LYS A 27 5.71 2.28 -22.30
C LYS A 27 4.79 1.97 -21.12
N LYS A 28 4.69 0.69 -20.73
CA LYS A 28 3.79 0.20 -19.68
C LYS A 28 3.95 1.18 -18.53
N ARG A 29 2.95 2.04 -18.29
CA ARG A 29 3.06 3.12 -17.31
C ARG A 29 3.35 2.41 -16.00
N ARG A 30 4.55 2.60 -15.44
CA ARG A 30 4.92 2.03 -14.14
C ARG A 30 3.76 2.37 -13.21
N ARG A 31 3.14 1.35 -12.63
CA ARG A 31 2.00 1.53 -11.74
C ARG A 31 2.50 2.40 -10.60
N LYS A 32 2.02 3.64 -10.52
CA LYS A 32 2.36 4.53 -9.42
C LYS A 32 1.72 3.92 -8.18
N GLU A 33 2.55 3.49 -7.24
CA GLU A 33 2.06 3.03 -5.95
C GLU A 33 1.32 4.20 -5.29
N SER A 34 0.08 3.94 -4.91
CA SER A 34 -0.83 4.96 -4.37
C SER A 34 -1.85 4.29 -3.48
N TYR A 35 -2.27 5.01 -2.44
CA TYR A 35 -3.30 4.60 -1.51
C TYR A 35 -4.73 4.80 -2.06
N ALA A 36 -4.89 5.27 -3.30
CA ALA A 36 -6.19 5.66 -3.88
C ALA A 36 -7.26 4.56 -3.80
N ILE A 37 -6.89 3.29 -4.02
CA ILE A 37 -7.82 2.16 -3.92
C ILE A 37 -8.35 2.00 -2.49
N TYR A 38 -7.48 2.16 -1.49
CA TYR A 38 -7.84 2.00 -0.08
C TYR A 38 -8.63 3.21 0.44
N ILE A 39 -8.24 4.41 0.04
CA ILE A 39 -8.99 5.65 0.34
C ILE A 39 -10.42 5.53 -0.20
N TYR A 40 -10.60 5.03 -1.43
CA TYR A 40 -11.91 4.82 -2.00
C TYR A 40 -12.73 3.76 -1.25
N LYS A 41 -12.10 2.64 -0.86
CA LYS A 41 -12.76 1.59 -0.06
C LYS A 41 -13.27 2.14 1.29
N VAL A 42 -12.44 2.89 2.01
CA VAL A 42 -12.83 3.49 3.30
C VAL A 42 -13.93 4.54 3.09
N LEU A 43 -13.84 5.37 2.04
CA LEU A 43 -14.89 6.34 1.73
C LEU A 43 -16.25 5.66 1.52
N LYS A 44 -16.30 4.55 0.76
CA LYS A 44 -17.55 3.82 0.53
C LYS A 44 -18.08 3.07 1.74
N GLN A 45 -17.23 2.73 2.71
CA GLN A 45 -17.67 2.18 3.99
C GLN A 45 -18.38 3.21 4.86
N VAL A 46 -17.98 4.48 4.80
CA VAL A 46 -18.56 5.56 5.62
C VAL A 46 -19.69 6.31 4.89
N HIS A 47 -19.55 6.52 3.58
CA HIS A 47 -20.52 7.25 2.74
C HIS A 47 -20.69 6.56 1.37
N PRO A 48 -21.60 5.58 1.25
CA PRO A 48 -21.82 4.81 0.02
C PRO A 48 -22.16 5.66 -1.21
N ASP A 49 -22.92 6.75 -1.03
CA ASP A 49 -23.44 7.56 -2.15
C ASP A 49 -22.54 8.75 -2.51
N THR A 50 -21.48 9.00 -1.75
CA THR A 50 -20.57 10.13 -1.98
C THR A 50 -19.41 9.74 -2.90
N GLY A 51 -19.04 10.64 -3.80
CA GLY A 51 -17.85 10.54 -4.66
C GLY A 51 -16.70 11.42 -4.17
N ILE A 52 -15.48 11.13 -4.64
CA ILE A 52 -14.29 11.96 -4.37
C ILE A 52 -13.68 12.41 -5.70
N SER A 53 -13.36 13.70 -5.81
CA SER A 53 -12.71 14.24 -7.00
C SER A 53 -11.26 13.77 -7.11
N SER A 54 -10.68 13.80 -8.32
CA SER A 54 -9.28 13.43 -8.55
C SER A 54 -8.30 14.32 -7.78
N LYS A 55 -8.61 15.62 -7.65
CA LYS A 55 -7.83 16.58 -6.86
C LYS A 55 -7.87 16.23 -5.36
N ALA A 56 -9.06 15.97 -4.82
CA ALA A 56 -9.21 15.56 -3.42
C ALA A 56 -8.51 14.21 -3.16
N MET A 57 -8.61 13.26 -4.10
CA MET A 57 -7.89 11.98 -4.01
C MET A 57 -6.36 12.18 -3.95
N SER A 58 -5.81 13.11 -4.73
CA SER A 58 -4.37 13.43 -4.68
C SER A 58 -3.97 14.02 -3.33
N ILE A 59 -4.78 14.91 -2.76
CA ILE A 59 -4.53 15.49 -1.43
C ILE A 59 -4.55 14.40 -0.36
N MET A 60 -5.56 13.53 -0.38
CA MET A 60 -5.67 12.41 0.57
C MET A 60 -4.50 11.43 0.45
N ASN A 61 -4.06 11.12 -0.77
CA ASN A 61 -2.88 10.28 -0.96
C ASN A 61 -1.62 10.91 -0.37
N SER A 62 -1.41 12.22 -0.59
CA SER A 62 -0.26 12.93 0.00
C SER A 62 -0.36 12.99 1.53
N PHE A 63 -1.56 13.21 2.09
CA PHE A 63 -1.78 13.21 3.53
C PHE A 63 -1.38 11.86 4.18
N VAL A 64 -1.77 10.74 3.58
CA VAL A 64 -1.37 9.41 4.07
C VAL A 64 0.15 9.23 4.04
N ASN A 65 0.82 9.70 2.98
CA ASN A 65 2.29 9.62 2.91
C ASN A 65 2.96 10.49 3.97
N ASP A 66 2.51 11.74 4.17
CA ASP A 66 3.07 12.65 5.18
C ASP A 66 2.96 12.04 6.59
N ILE A 67 1.78 11.52 6.96
CA ILE A 67 1.61 10.87 8.27
C ILE A 67 2.45 9.59 8.39
N PHE A 68 2.54 8.79 7.32
CA PHE A 68 3.37 7.58 7.31
C PHE A 68 4.85 7.91 7.54
N GLU A 69 5.39 8.88 6.81
CA GLU A 69 6.78 9.31 6.94
C GLU A 69 7.07 9.88 8.34
N ARG A 70 6.16 10.67 8.90
CA ARG A 70 6.29 11.18 10.27
C ARG A 70 6.35 10.06 11.31
N ILE A 71 5.43 9.08 11.23
CA ILE A 71 5.41 7.93 12.15
C ILE A 71 6.68 7.10 11.99
N ALA A 72 7.08 6.81 10.75
CA ALA A 72 8.27 6.00 10.48
C ALA A 72 9.55 6.68 10.99
N ALA A 73 9.68 7.99 10.76
CA ALA A 73 10.82 8.77 11.25
C ALA A 73 10.89 8.76 12.79
N GLU A 74 9.76 8.98 13.46
CA GLU A 74 9.72 9.02 14.92
C GLU A 74 9.95 7.63 15.54
N ALA A 75 9.36 6.58 14.96
CA ALA A 75 9.60 5.20 15.40
C ALA A 75 11.06 4.78 15.19
N SER A 76 11.69 5.23 14.10
CA SER A 76 13.12 5.03 13.87
C SER A 76 13.96 5.70 14.96
N ARG A 77 13.69 6.97 15.30
CA ARG A 77 14.38 7.67 16.40
C ARG A 77 14.23 6.93 17.73
N LEU A 78 13.03 6.46 18.05
CA LEU A 78 12.77 5.68 19.27
C LEU A 78 13.56 4.36 19.31
N ALA A 79 13.66 3.64 18.19
CA ALA A 79 14.48 2.44 18.10
C ALA A 79 15.97 2.76 18.34
N HIS A 80 16.46 3.86 17.77
CA HIS A 80 17.84 4.30 17.95
C HIS A 80 18.14 4.72 19.39
N TYR A 81 17.22 5.42 20.07
CA TYR A 81 17.36 5.74 21.49
C TYR A 81 17.45 4.49 22.37
N ASN A 82 16.70 3.45 22.01
CA ASN A 82 16.74 2.15 22.70
C ASN A 82 17.92 1.26 22.25
N LYS A 83 18.82 1.76 21.38
CA LYS A 83 19.95 1.01 20.79
C LYS A 83 19.53 -0.28 20.07
N ARG A 84 18.34 -0.26 19.46
CA ARG A 84 17.80 -1.37 18.67
C ARG A 84 17.88 -1.06 17.19
N SER A 85 18.23 -2.06 16.39
CA SER A 85 18.22 -1.99 14.91
C SER A 85 16.87 -2.37 14.30
N THR A 86 15.94 -2.89 15.11
CA THR A 86 14.61 -3.33 14.67
C THR A 86 13.54 -2.42 15.27
N ILE A 87 12.68 -1.87 14.40
CA ILE A 87 11.47 -1.15 14.81
C ILE A 87 10.39 -2.18 15.13
N THR A 88 9.88 -2.18 16.36
CA THR A 88 8.80 -3.06 16.80
C THR A 88 7.46 -2.31 16.84
N SER A 89 6.37 -3.05 17.06
CA SER A 89 5.05 -2.44 17.26
C SER A 89 5.01 -1.46 18.43
N ARG A 90 5.91 -1.59 19.42
CA ARG A 90 6.03 -0.67 20.56
C ARG A 90 6.55 0.70 20.14
N GLU A 91 7.57 0.79 19.29
CA GLU A 91 8.07 2.06 18.77
C GLU A 91 7.01 2.75 17.91
N ILE A 92 6.31 1.98 17.05
CA ILE A 92 5.20 2.52 16.24
C ILE A 92 4.07 3.05 17.14
N GLN A 93 3.64 2.29 18.15
CA GLN A 93 2.58 2.71 19.07
C GLN A 93 2.97 3.97 19.84
N THR A 94 4.23 4.09 20.26
CA THR A 94 4.74 5.27 20.98
C THR A 94 4.83 6.46 20.04
N ALA A 95 5.35 6.29 18.82
CA ALA A 95 5.40 7.33 17.80
C ALA A 95 3.99 7.89 17.48
N VAL A 96 2.99 7.02 17.35
CA VAL A 96 1.59 7.45 17.13
C VAL A 96 1.07 8.31 18.29
N ARG A 97 1.41 7.96 19.54
CA ARG A 97 1.01 8.75 20.72
C ARG A 97 1.72 10.10 20.82
N LEU A 98 2.93 10.21 20.26
CA LEU A 98 3.69 11.46 20.21
C LEU A 98 3.18 12.39 19.10
N LEU A 99 2.77 11.83 17.96
CA LEU A 99 2.38 12.60 16.79
C LEU A 99 0.91 13.01 16.77
N LEU A 100 0.01 12.21 17.35
CA LEU A 100 -1.43 12.50 17.35
C LEU A 100 -1.90 13.08 18.69
N PRO A 101 -2.75 14.12 18.69
CA PRO A 101 -3.27 14.71 19.92
C PRO A 101 -4.47 13.94 20.50
N GLY A 102 -4.59 13.94 21.83
CA GLY A 102 -5.82 13.63 22.56
C GLY A 102 -6.49 12.30 22.16
N GLU A 103 -7.78 12.38 21.81
CA GLU A 103 -8.61 11.23 21.45
C GLU A 103 -8.16 10.53 20.16
N LEU A 104 -7.52 11.26 19.23
CA LEU A 104 -7.02 10.66 17.98
C LEU A 104 -5.94 9.62 18.26
N ALA A 105 -5.03 9.91 19.20
CA ALA A 105 -4.01 8.94 19.62
C ALA A 105 -4.63 7.70 20.26
N LYS A 106 -5.66 7.87 21.11
CA LYS A 106 -6.33 6.75 21.77
C LYS A 106 -7.00 5.83 20.75
N HIS A 107 -7.76 6.40 19.82
CA HIS A 107 -8.42 5.64 18.76
C HIS A 107 -7.41 4.96 17.82
N ALA A 108 -6.39 5.67 17.37
CA ALA A 108 -5.37 5.11 16.48
C ALA A 108 -4.64 3.91 17.12
N VAL A 109 -4.28 4.02 18.40
CA VAL A 109 -3.64 2.92 19.14
C VAL A 109 -4.58 1.73 19.35
N SER A 110 -5.86 2.00 19.63
CA SER A 110 -6.89 0.96 19.78
C SER A 110 -7.06 0.18 18.47
N GLU A 111 -7.27 0.89 17.35
CA GLU A 111 -7.43 0.26 16.02
C GLU A 111 -6.17 -0.50 15.60
N GLY A 112 -4.97 0.05 15.85
CA GLY A 112 -3.72 -0.66 15.59
C GLY A 112 -3.59 -1.96 16.39
N THR A 113 -4.00 -1.95 17.66
CA THR A 113 -3.93 -3.15 18.52
C THR A 113 -4.91 -4.22 18.05
N LYS A 114 -6.14 -3.84 17.69
CA LYS A 114 -7.15 -4.75 17.11
C LYS A 114 -6.66 -5.39 15.81
N ALA A 115 -6.00 -4.60 14.95
CA ALA A 115 -5.45 -5.09 13.68
C ALA A 115 -4.36 -6.15 13.91
N ILE A 116 -3.42 -5.89 14.84
CA ILE A 116 -2.37 -6.86 15.22
C ILE A 116 -3.00 -8.14 15.76
N GLN A 117 -3.97 -8.02 16.66
CA GLN A 117 -4.66 -9.15 17.25
C GLN A 117 -5.39 -10.01 16.20
N THR A 118 -6.05 -9.35 15.25
CA THR A 118 -6.71 -10.03 14.12
C THR A 118 -5.69 -10.77 13.25
N ALA A 119 -4.55 -10.13 12.96
CA ALA A 119 -3.47 -10.77 12.19
C ALA A 119 -2.88 -11.99 12.92
N VAL A 120 -2.63 -11.87 14.23
CA VAL A 120 -2.12 -12.98 15.05
C VAL A 120 -3.10 -14.15 15.08
N ARG A 121 -4.41 -13.88 15.16
CA ARG A 121 -5.45 -14.92 15.13
C ARG A 121 -5.50 -15.67 13.80
N LEU A 122 -5.12 -15.03 12.69
CA LEU A 122 -5.03 -15.70 11.39
C LEU A 122 -3.76 -16.57 11.26
N LEU A 123 -2.74 -16.33 12.09
CA LEU A 123 -1.47 -17.05 12.07
C LEU A 123 -1.40 -18.20 13.10
N LEU A 124 -2.21 -18.17 14.16
CA LEU A 124 -2.18 -19.17 15.23
C LEU A 124 -3.45 -20.05 15.26
N PRO A 125 -3.32 -21.39 15.40
CA PRO A 125 -4.46 -22.28 15.56
C PRO A 125 -5.25 -21.98 16.86
N GLY A 126 -6.57 -22.18 16.78
CA GLY A 126 -7.58 -21.38 17.48
C GLY A 126 -7.61 -21.32 19.01
N GLU A 127 -6.93 -22.19 19.77
CA GLU A 127 -6.90 -22.11 21.23
C GLU A 127 -5.83 -21.14 21.76
N LEU A 128 -4.64 -21.15 21.17
CA LEU A 128 -3.56 -20.20 21.50
C LEU A 128 -3.94 -18.77 21.14
N ALA A 129 -4.65 -18.58 20.03
CA ALA A 129 -5.15 -17.28 19.62
C ALA A 129 -6.14 -16.69 20.63
N LYS A 130 -7.06 -17.48 21.20
CA LYS A 130 -8.06 -17.01 22.18
C LYS A 130 -7.41 -16.57 23.50
N HIS A 131 -6.41 -17.32 23.98
CA HIS A 131 -5.67 -16.97 25.19
C HIS A 131 -4.86 -15.68 25.00
N ALA A 132 -4.08 -15.57 23.90
CA ALA A 132 -3.32 -14.36 23.59
C ALA A 132 -4.22 -13.14 23.37
N VAL A 133 -5.39 -13.34 22.76
CA VAL A 133 -6.42 -12.30 22.58
C VAL A 133 -6.94 -11.79 23.93
N SER A 134 -7.23 -12.71 24.86
CA SER A 134 -7.78 -12.37 26.18
C SER A 134 -6.78 -11.64 27.09
N GLU A 135 -5.48 -11.95 26.99
CA GLU A 135 -4.44 -11.27 27.75
C GLU A 135 -4.16 -9.88 27.16
N GLY A 136 -4.16 -9.77 25.82
CA GLY A 136 -3.99 -8.50 25.12
C GLY A 136 -5.09 -7.49 25.43
N THR A 137 -6.35 -7.90 25.47
CA THR A 137 -7.46 -7.00 25.84
C THR A 137 -7.38 -6.56 27.30
N LYS A 138 -7.10 -7.47 28.23
CA LYS A 138 -6.94 -7.13 29.66
C LYS A 138 -5.80 -6.13 29.90
N ALA A 139 -4.70 -6.25 29.17
CA ALA A 139 -3.59 -5.30 29.25
C ALA A 139 -4.02 -3.91 28.74
N VAL A 140 -4.71 -3.83 27.60
CA VAL A 140 -5.19 -2.55 27.06
C VAL A 140 -6.16 -1.87 28.04
N THR A 141 -7.13 -2.59 28.62
CA THR A 141 -8.11 -2.01 29.54
C THR A 141 -7.46 -1.50 30.84
N LYS A 142 -6.45 -2.20 31.38
CA LYS A 142 -5.68 -1.71 32.52
C LYS A 142 -4.88 -0.45 32.21
N TYR A 143 -4.31 -0.34 31.01
CA TYR A 143 -3.58 0.86 30.59
C TYR A 143 -4.50 2.06 30.31
N THR A 144 -5.74 1.84 29.89
CA THR A 144 -6.71 2.93 29.68
C THR A 144 -7.40 3.39 30.96
N SER A 145 -7.53 2.51 31.96
CA SER A 145 -8.22 2.81 33.22
C SER A 145 -7.31 3.38 34.32
N SER A 146 -6.00 3.50 34.07
CA SER A 146 -5.01 3.99 35.05
C SER A 146 -4.60 5.46 34.82
N LYS A 147 -5.48 6.26 34.20
CA LYS A 147 -5.39 7.73 34.14
C LYS A 147 -6.60 8.34 34.79
#